data_AF-A0A7X6NUT5-F1
#
_entry.id   AF-A0A7X6NUT5-F1
#
_cell.length_a   1.000
_cell.length_b   1.000
_cell.length_c   1.000
_cell.angle_alpha   90.00
_cell.angle_beta   90.00
_cell.angle_gamma   90.00
#
_symmetry.space_group_name_H-M   'P 1'
#
loop_
_entity.id
_entity.type
_entity.pdbx_description
1 polymer ?
#
loop_
_entity_poly.entity_id
_entity_poly.type
_entity_poly.pdbx_seq_one_letter_code
_entity_poly.pdbx_strand_id
1 'polypeptide(L)'
;MELKVIRRQPRNEAVAVVFVLPANHPHAPVSVVGDFNEWQPFRHPMIERPDGTLSTTVLFSQGTTVRFRYLGRDGFWFDDPDADIIDSEGGIIHV
;
A
#
# COMPACT_ATOMS: atom_id res chain seq x y z
N MET A 1 4.10 14.31 13.81
CA MET A 1 4.96 13.38 13.06
C MET A 1 4.17 12.94 11.85
N GLU A 2 4.65 13.27 10.65
CA GLU A 2 4.14 12.66 9.42
C GLU A 2 4.42 11.17 9.51
N LEU A 3 3.38 10.36 9.55
CA LEU A 3 3.52 8.91 9.44
C LEU A 3 4.08 8.65 8.05
N LYS A 4 5.32 8.14 7.96
CA LYS A 4 5.83 7.57 6.72
C LYS A 4 5.22 6.19 6.49
N VAL A 5 4.55 6.04 5.36
CA VAL A 5 3.47 5.06 5.17
C VAL A 5 3.91 3.83 4.37
N ILE A 6 4.92 3.96 3.50
CA ILE A 6 5.52 2.85 2.75
C ILE A 6 6.89 2.48 3.34
N ARG A 7 6.99 1.27 3.93
CA ARG A 7 8.24 0.77 4.52
C ARG A 7 8.79 -0.40 3.73
N ARG A 8 10.03 -0.29 3.26
CA ARG A 8 10.74 -1.39 2.58
C ARG A 8 11.63 -2.10 3.58
N GLN A 9 11.48 -3.42 3.69
CA GLN A 9 12.27 -4.23 4.61
C GLN A 9 12.91 -5.38 3.83
N PRO A 10 14.24 -5.39 3.65
CA PRO A 10 14.93 -6.50 3.02
C PRO A 10 14.62 -7.84 3.73
N ARG A 11 14.49 -8.89 2.94
CA ARG A 11 14.47 -10.31 3.31
C ARG A 11 15.49 -11.02 2.42
N ASN A 12 15.80 -12.29 2.70
CA ASN A 12 16.85 -13.01 1.98
C ASN A 12 16.73 -12.88 0.45
N GLU A 13 15.59 -13.27 -0.13
CA GLU A 13 15.38 -13.29 -1.59
C GLU A 13 14.25 -12.35 -2.04
N ALA A 14 13.80 -11.46 -1.16
CA ALA A 14 12.67 -10.58 -1.41
C ALA A 14 12.79 -9.28 -0.60
N VAL A 15 11.94 -8.31 -0.91
CA VAL A 15 11.73 -7.11 -0.10
C VAL A 15 10.27 -7.10 0.33
N ALA A 16 10.06 -7.01 1.65
CA ALA A 16 8.74 -6.81 2.21
C ALA A 16 8.41 -5.32 2.19
N VAL A 17 7.44 -4.94 1.36
CA VAL A 17 6.87 -3.59 1.37
C VAL A 17 5.65 -3.61 2.27
N VAL A 18 5.71 -2.82 3.34
CA VAL A 18 4.62 -2.62 4.27
C VAL A 18 3.94 -1.31 3.93
N PHE A 19 2.69 -1.40 3.50
CA PHE A 19 1.78 -0.27 3.37
C PHE A 19 1.09 -0.07 4.71
N VAL A 20 1.05 1.16 5.18
CA VAL A 20 0.40 1.55 6.45
C VAL A 20 -0.71 2.56 6.11
N LEU A 21 -1.64 2.84 7.00
CA LEU A 21 -2.51 4.01 6.96
C LEU A 21 -2.77 4.43 8.42
N PRO A 22 -3.00 5.72 8.69
CA PRO A 22 -3.30 6.18 10.03
C PRO A 22 -4.57 5.52 10.58
N ALA A 23 -4.65 5.46 11.91
CA ALA A 23 -5.83 4.99 12.59
C ALA A 23 -7.06 5.83 12.25
N ASN A 24 -8.25 5.21 12.31
CA ASN A 24 -9.54 5.85 11.98
C ASN A 24 -9.56 6.48 10.58
N HIS A 25 -8.86 5.89 9.60
CA HIS A 25 -8.84 6.40 8.23
C HIS A 25 -10.28 6.55 7.70
N PRO A 26 -10.67 7.74 7.18
CA PRO A 26 -12.07 8.04 6.87
C PRO A 26 -12.66 7.15 5.77
N HIS A 27 -11.79 6.59 4.92
CA HIS A 27 -12.16 5.70 3.83
C HIS A 27 -12.04 4.21 4.18
N ALA A 28 -11.80 3.84 5.44
CA ALA A 28 -11.80 2.43 5.85
C ALA A 28 -13.19 1.77 5.67
N PRO A 29 -13.25 0.49 5.28
CA PRO A 29 -12.15 -0.42 4.98
C PRO A 29 -11.41 -0.07 3.67
N VAL A 30 -10.11 -0.38 3.61
CA VAL A 30 -9.25 -0.09 2.44
C VAL A 30 -8.57 -1.37 1.95
N SER A 31 -8.44 -1.51 0.62
CA SER A 31 -7.48 -2.43 0.00
C SER A 31 -6.35 -1.65 -0.66
N VAL A 32 -5.13 -2.17 -0.61
CA VAL A 32 -4.10 -1.77 -1.56
C VAL A 32 -4.26 -2.63 -2.81
N VAL A 33 -4.26 -2.01 -3.98
CA VAL A 33 -4.39 -2.69 -5.27
C VAL A 33 -3.32 -2.20 -6.23
N GLY A 34 -2.88 -3.07 -7.12
CA GLY A 34 -1.81 -2.77 -8.05
C GLY A 34 -1.44 -3.99 -8.89
N ASP A 35 -0.30 -3.90 -9.57
CA ASP A 35 0.14 -4.93 -10.51
C ASP A 35 0.28 -6.31 -9.84
N PHE A 36 0.66 -6.35 -8.57
CA PHE A 36 0.84 -7.57 -7.77
C PHE A 36 -0.45 -8.31 -7.41
N ASN A 37 -1.62 -7.69 -7.58
CA ASN A 37 -2.91 -8.34 -7.33
C ASN A 37 -3.92 -8.12 -8.44
N GLU A 38 -3.44 -7.85 -9.65
CA GLU A 38 -4.27 -7.64 -10.85
C GLU A 38 -5.33 -6.55 -10.63
N TRP A 39 -5.01 -5.55 -9.80
CA TRP A 39 -5.93 -4.48 -9.43
C TRP A 39 -7.23 -4.95 -8.74
N GLN A 40 -7.23 -6.16 -8.16
CA GLN A 40 -8.42 -6.71 -7.49
C GLN A 40 -8.46 -6.38 -6.00
N PRO A 41 -9.54 -5.74 -5.50
CA PRO A 41 -9.70 -5.50 -4.07
C PRO A 41 -9.87 -6.81 -3.29
N PHE A 42 -9.71 -6.73 -1.97
CA PHE A 42 -9.82 -7.87 -1.03
C PHE A 42 -8.76 -8.97 -1.17
N ARG A 43 -7.91 -8.96 -2.22
CA ARG A 43 -6.71 -9.82 -2.26
C ARG A 43 -5.63 -9.36 -1.28
N HIS A 44 -5.51 -8.05 -1.09
CA HIS A 44 -4.62 -7.43 -0.10
C HIS A 44 -5.37 -6.35 0.69
N PRO A 45 -6.30 -6.74 1.58
CA PRO A 45 -6.98 -5.79 2.44
C PRO A 45 -6.00 -5.21 3.46
N MET A 46 -6.23 -3.95 3.81
CA MET A 46 -5.54 -3.29 4.92
C MET A 46 -6.16 -3.78 6.24
N ILE A 47 -5.32 -4.34 7.11
CA ILE A 47 -5.75 -4.95 8.37
C ILE A 47 -5.43 -4.00 9.52
N GLU A 48 -6.44 -3.70 10.34
CA GLU A 48 -6.29 -2.92 11.56
C GLU A 48 -5.34 -3.62 12.56
N ARG A 49 -4.45 -2.84 13.15
CA ARG A 49 -3.44 -3.27 14.10
C ARG A 49 -3.82 -2.82 15.52
N PRO A 50 -3.21 -3.41 16.57
CA PRO A 50 -3.53 -3.03 17.94
C PRO A 50 -3.32 -1.55 18.27
N ASP A 51 -2.44 -0.86 17.54
CA ASP A 51 -2.21 0.59 17.66
C ASP A 51 -3.22 1.44 16.84
N GLY A 52 -4.22 0.81 16.25
CA GLY A 52 -5.27 1.40 15.41
C GLY A 52 -4.86 1.64 13.96
N THR A 53 -3.57 1.54 13.61
CA THR A 53 -3.15 1.72 12.21
C THR A 53 -3.73 0.61 11.32
N LEU A 54 -3.99 0.92 10.06
CA LEU A 54 -4.24 -0.14 9.07
C LEU A 54 -2.92 -0.49 8.41
N SER A 55 -2.63 -1.76 8.15
CA SER A 55 -1.48 -2.11 7.33
C SER A 55 -1.66 -3.40 6.55
N THR A 56 -0.87 -3.57 5.51
CA THR A 56 -0.71 -4.82 4.78
C THR A 56 0.71 -4.93 4.24
N THR A 57 1.16 -6.15 4.01
CA THR A 57 2.52 -6.42 3.55
C THR A 57 2.47 -7.20 2.24
N VAL A 58 3.23 -6.74 1.25
CA VAL A 58 3.40 -7.42 -0.04
C VAL A 58 4.89 -7.71 -0.23
N LEU A 59 5.19 -8.92 -0.70
CA LEU A 59 6.55 -9.34 -1.01
C LEU A 59 6.83 -9.11 -2.49
N PHE A 60 7.97 -8.50 -2.78
CA PHE A 60 8.43 -8.28 -4.15
C PHE A 60 9.87 -8.77 -4.30
N SER A 61 10.27 -9.07 -5.54
CA SER A 61 11.68 -9.26 -5.87
C SER A 61 12.42 -7.91 -5.86
N GLN A 62 13.71 -7.93 -5.53
CA GLN A 62 14.54 -6.73 -5.62
C GLN A 62 14.63 -6.26 -7.09
N GLY A 63 14.59 -4.95 -7.30
CA GLY A 63 14.57 -4.30 -8.63
C GLY A 63 13.17 -4.20 -9.25
N THR A 64 12.11 -4.59 -8.55
CA THR A 64 10.75 -4.52 -9.10
C THR A 64 10.24 -3.08 -9.11
N THR A 65 9.65 -2.64 -10.20
CA THR A 65 8.84 -1.41 -10.24
C THR A 65 7.37 -1.79 -10.23
N VAL A 66 6.60 -1.18 -9.33
CA VAL A 66 5.21 -1.55 -9.05
C VAL A 66 4.32 -0.33 -9.13
N ARG A 67 3.23 -0.40 -9.89
CA ARG A 67 2.14 0.57 -9.79
C ARG A 67 1.07 0.09 -8.82
N PHE A 68 0.53 1.01 -8.04
CA PHE A 68 -0.51 0.72 -7.06
C PHE A 68 -1.39 1.96 -6.77
N ARG A 69 -2.52 1.72 -6.11
CA ARG A 69 -3.39 2.74 -5.51
C ARG A 69 -4.17 2.13 -4.33
N TYR A 70 -4.75 2.98 -3.48
CA TYR A 70 -5.70 2.53 -2.46
C TYR A 70 -7.14 2.61 -2.96
N LEU A 71 -7.91 1.55 -2.69
CA LEU A 71 -9.36 1.52 -2.87
C LEU A 71 -10.04 1.44 -1.50
N GLY A 72 -10.63 2.55 -1.08
CA GLY A 72 -11.42 2.65 0.14
C GLY A 72 -12.89 2.28 -0.04
N ARG A 73 -13.65 2.45 1.05
CA ARG A 73 -15.10 2.31 1.07
C ARG A 73 -15.78 3.10 -0.05
N ASP A 74 -16.94 2.61 -0.47
CA ASP A 74 -17.80 3.28 -1.46
C ASP A 74 -17.10 3.58 -2.80
N GLY A 75 -16.01 2.85 -3.10
CA GLY A 75 -15.25 2.99 -4.34
C GLY A 75 -14.29 4.19 -4.36
N PHE A 76 -13.95 4.75 -3.20
CA PHE A 76 -13.09 5.93 -3.11
C PHE A 76 -11.62 5.59 -3.40
N TRP A 77 -11.07 6.19 -4.46
CA TRP A 77 -9.69 6.02 -4.87
C TRP A 77 -8.80 7.14 -4.31
N PHE A 78 -7.62 6.78 -3.80
CA PHE A 78 -6.63 7.76 -3.36
C PHE A 78 -5.21 7.21 -3.46
N ASP A 79 -4.26 8.13 -3.63
CA ASP A 79 -2.83 7.84 -3.77
C ASP A 79 -2.12 7.93 -2.42
N ASP A 80 -0.96 7.26 -2.33
CA ASP A 80 -0.05 7.42 -1.20
C ASP A 80 0.92 8.57 -1.48
N PRO A 81 0.96 9.65 -0.66
CA PRO A 81 1.91 10.75 -0.85
C PRO A 81 3.38 10.33 -0.70
N ASP A 82 3.66 9.18 -0.09
CA ASP A 82 5.02 8.64 0.08
C ASP A 82 5.45 7.70 -1.07
N ALA A 83 4.64 7.55 -2.13
CA ALA A 83 5.09 6.84 -3.33
C ALA A 83 6.33 7.52 -3.95
N ASP A 84 7.20 6.76 -4.60
CA ASP A 84 8.42 7.32 -5.20
C ASP A 84 8.06 8.27 -6.36
N ILE A 85 6.98 7.96 -7.08
CA ILE A 85 6.38 8.79 -8.12
C ILE A 85 4.85 8.69 -7.97
N ILE A 86 4.15 9.78 -8.25
CA ILE A 86 2.69 9.81 -8.40
C ILE A 86 2.38 10.38 -9.77
N ASP A 87 1.64 9.63 -10.58
CA ASP A 87 1.13 10.07 -11.88
C ASP A 87 -0.41 9.96 -11.93
N SER A 88 -1.01 10.20 -13.09
CA SER A 88 -2.47 10.11 -13.25
C SER A 88 -3.04 8.70 -13.00
N GLU A 89 -2.22 7.66 -13.18
CA GLU A 89 -2.61 6.27 -13.05
C GLU A 89 -2.42 5.72 -11.62
N GLY A 90 -1.56 6.35 -10.81
CA GLY A 90 -1.43 6.05 -9.38
C GLY A 90 -0.05 6.30 -8.82
N GLY A 91 0.24 5.65 -7.70
CA GLY A 91 1.56 5.63 -7.11
C GLY A 91 2.46 4.57 -7.75
N ILE A 92 3.74 4.89 -7.85
CA ILE A 92 4.80 3.97 -8.28
C ILE A 92 5.80 3.81 -7.13
N ILE A 93 6.20 2.57 -6.86
CA ILE A 93 7.34 2.27 -5.99
C ILE A 93 8.39 1.47 -6.76
N HIS A 94 9.65 1.77 -6.49
CA HIS A 94 10.79 0.96 -6.83
C HIS A 94 11.20 0.18 -5.58
N VAL A 95 11.33 -1.14 -5.74
CA VAL A 95 11.61 -2.09 -4.66
C VAL A 95 13.02 -2.62 -4.77
#